data_AF-A0AAE8FXQ3-F1
#
_entry.id   AF-A0AAE8FXQ3-F1
#
_cell.length_a   1.000
_cell.length_b   1.000
_cell.length_c   1.000
_cell.angle_alpha   90.00
_cell.angle_beta   90.00
_cell.angle_gamma   90.00
#
_symmetry.space_group_name_H-M   'P 1'
#
loop_
_entity.id
_entity.type
_entity.pdbx_description
1 polymer ?
#
loop_
_entity_poly.entity_id
_entity_poly.type
_entity_poly.pdbx_seq_one_letter_code
_entity_poly.pdbx_strand_id
1 'polypeptide(L)'
;MRLFNYTFEESQSFVNEDIINKVKTKGSYKRFIGFALFSILLYVLSLVVPVLLSGDTIYTTQNFSWFNVPLILMFLMFYIIYIISSIKYRNNPMILKYITFCYMLLLIFIMEICLTLSIASRRNLLGILSGFLFVIVCYYLMRTVPRKIRESIENREPFVPLSALFTEKVSDGLIFIGGTGITAFLALFDRSTGSDTRGTINAIVTPFVPAILLFAIYVFSIDILRGYYLFKYSEQYRKQFGYTVKDWYGEKSKEYKKTQNKFTE
;
A
#
# COMPACT_ATOMS: atom_id res chain seq x y z
N MET A 1 19.82 7.73 -8.41
CA MET A 1 19.14 7.29 -7.17
C MET A 1 19.24 5.76 -7.10
N ARG A 2 19.84 5.17 -6.04
CA ARG A 2 20.15 3.73 -5.95
C ARG A 2 19.19 2.99 -4.99
N LEU A 3 17.87 3.17 -5.15
CA LEU A 3 16.88 2.69 -4.18
C LEU A 3 16.81 1.16 -4.03
N PHE A 4 17.31 0.39 -5.01
CA PHE A 4 17.40 -1.08 -4.99
C PHE A 4 18.85 -1.62 -4.91
N ASN A 5 19.82 -0.71 -4.85
CA ASN A 5 21.25 -1.04 -4.95
C ASN A 5 22.05 -0.70 -3.68
N TYR A 6 21.38 -0.45 -2.56
CA TYR A 6 22.05 -0.38 -1.26
C TYR A 6 22.76 -1.68 -0.88
N THR A 7 23.88 -1.56 -0.15
CA THR A 7 24.67 -2.66 0.41
C THR A 7 23.97 -3.28 1.62
N PHE A 8 24.57 -4.32 2.19
CA PHE A 8 24.05 -4.96 3.41
C PHE A 8 24.05 -3.97 4.58
N GLU A 9 25.17 -3.29 4.80
CA GLU A 9 25.37 -2.32 5.88
C GLU A 9 24.38 -1.16 5.77
N GLU A 10 24.22 -0.63 4.56
CA GLU A 10 23.23 0.42 4.29
C GLU A 10 21.79 -0.07 4.49
N SER A 11 21.52 -1.35 4.24
CA SER A 11 20.17 -1.89 4.37
C SER A 11 19.71 -2.06 5.83
N GLN A 12 20.65 -2.08 6.79
CA GLN A 12 20.36 -2.22 8.22
C GLN A 12 19.58 -1.03 8.79
N SER A 13 19.66 0.15 8.16
CA SER A 13 18.81 1.28 8.55
C SER A 13 17.32 1.03 8.28
N PHE A 14 16.96 0.04 7.45
CA PHE A 14 15.57 -0.26 7.10
C PHE A 14 15.05 -1.57 7.70
N VAL A 15 15.92 -2.57 7.84
CA VAL A 15 15.57 -3.93 8.25
C VAL A 15 15.89 -4.12 9.73
N ASN A 16 14.86 -4.04 10.57
CA ASN A 16 14.97 -4.24 12.01
C ASN A 16 14.43 -5.61 12.42
N GLU A 17 14.71 -6.04 13.65
CA GLU A 17 14.21 -7.32 14.17
C GLU A 17 12.66 -7.42 14.13
N ASP A 18 11.97 -6.29 14.25
CA ASP A 18 10.51 -6.20 14.12
C ASP A 18 9.98 -6.74 12.77
N ILE A 19 10.64 -6.40 11.65
CA ILE A 19 10.21 -6.88 10.34
C ILE A 19 10.46 -8.39 10.23
N ILE A 20 11.55 -8.89 10.82
CA ILE A 20 11.89 -10.30 10.86
C ILE A 20 10.83 -11.08 11.64
N ASN A 21 10.45 -10.61 12.82
CA ASN A 21 9.40 -11.21 13.64
C ASN A 21 8.06 -11.19 12.91
N LYS A 22 7.72 -10.09 12.24
CA LYS A 22 6.52 -10.01 11.38
C LYS A 22 6.56 -10.98 10.21
N VAL A 23 7.73 -11.30 9.65
CA VAL A 23 7.87 -12.17 8.47
C VAL A 23 8.01 -13.66 8.88
N LYS A 24 8.55 -13.97 10.05
CA LYS A 24 8.81 -15.36 10.50
C LYS A 24 7.55 -16.18 10.80
N THR A 25 6.49 -15.58 11.34
CA THR A 25 5.30 -16.34 11.77
C THR A 25 4.67 -17.12 10.61
N LYS A 26 4.47 -18.44 10.76
CA LYS A 26 3.97 -19.27 9.66
C LYS A 26 2.53 -18.86 9.31
N GLY A 27 2.31 -18.49 8.04
CA GLY A 27 0.98 -18.10 7.56
C GLY A 27 0.00 -19.30 7.60
N SER A 28 -1.21 -19.07 8.11
CA SER A 28 -2.29 -20.07 8.10
C SER A 28 -2.89 -20.23 6.69
N TYR A 29 -3.33 -21.44 6.34
CA TYR A 29 -4.08 -21.68 5.09
C TYR A 29 -5.33 -20.79 4.97
N LYS A 30 -5.93 -20.38 6.10
CA LYS A 30 -7.07 -19.44 6.15
C LYS A 30 -6.80 -18.11 5.45
N ARG A 31 -5.52 -17.74 5.25
CA ARG A 31 -5.15 -16.53 4.51
C ARG A 31 -5.63 -16.53 3.07
N PHE A 32 -5.73 -17.68 2.40
CA PHE A 32 -6.19 -17.72 1.00
C PHE A 32 -7.63 -17.24 0.91
N ILE A 33 -8.49 -17.74 1.81
CA ILE A 33 -9.87 -17.30 1.95
C ILE A 33 -9.92 -15.82 2.36
N GLY A 34 -9.11 -15.42 3.35
CA GLY A 34 -9.02 -14.02 3.79
C GLY A 34 -8.65 -13.07 2.65
N PHE A 35 -7.69 -13.44 1.80
CA PHE A 35 -7.29 -12.61 0.66
C PHE A 35 -8.29 -12.64 -0.49
N ALA A 36 -9.00 -13.75 -0.71
CA ALA A 36 -10.13 -13.76 -1.64
C ALA A 36 -11.21 -12.76 -1.21
N LEU A 37 -11.60 -12.81 0.07
CA LEU A 37 -12.58 -11.88 0.64
C LEU A 37 -12.09 -10.43 0.61
N PHE A 38 -10.81 -10.20 0.90
CA PHE A 38 -10.20 -8.88 0.81
C PHE A 38 -10.24 -8.33 -0.62
N SER A 39 -9.96 -9.15 -1.63
CA SER A 39 -10.07 -8.76 -3.04
C SER A 39 -11.50 -8.42 -3.45
N ILE A 40 -12.48 -9.22 -3.01
CA ILE A 40 -13.90 -8.93 -3.23
C ILE A 40 -14.28 -7.61 -2.55
N LEU A 41 -13.86 -7.41 -1.31
CA LEU A 41 -14.11 -6.18 -0.56
C LEU A 41 -13.53 -4.96 -1.28
N LEU A 42 -12.28 -5.02 -1.74
CA LEU A 42 -11.64 -3.92 -2.47
C LEU A 42 -12.33 -3.64 -3.81
N TYR A 43 -12.77 -4.68 -4.51
CA TYR A 43 -13.58 -4.52 -5.71
C TYR A 43 -14.90 -3.81 -5.40
N VAL A 44 -15.65 -4.26 -4.38
CA VAL A 44 -16.90 -3.61 -3.97
C VAL A 44 -16.68 -2.16 -3.55
N LEU A 45 -15.62 -1.87 -2.77
CA LEU A 45 -15.28 -0.51 -2.37
C LEU A 45 -14.94 0.38 -3.58
N SER A 46 -14.25 -0.17 -4.59
CA SER A 46 -13.96 0.58 -5.83
C SER A 46 -15.22 0.98 -6.59
N LEU A 47 -16.34 0.26 -6.41
CA LEU A 47 -17.64 0.59 -7.01
C LEU A 47 -18.47 1.51 -6.10
N VAL A 48 -18.50 1.24 -4.80
CA VAL A 48 -19.38 1.90 -3.84
C VAL A 48 -18.89 3.30 -3.48
N VAL A 49 -17.59 3.49 -3.28
CA VAL A 49 -17.03 4.79 -2.86
C VAL A 49 -17.35 5.90 -3.88
N PRO A 50 -17.18 5.71 -5.20
CA PRO A 50 -17.61 6.72 -6.16
C PRO A 50 -19.11 7.02 -6.04
N VAL A 51 -19.97 6.02 -5.97
CA VAL A 51 -21.43 6.24 -5.85
C VAL A 51 -21.78 7.03 -4.59
N LEU A 52 -21.15 6.72 -3.45
CA LEU A 52 -21.34 7.46 -2.19
C LEU A 52 -20.95 8.94 -2.33
N LEU A 53 -19.82 9.20 -3.00
CA LEU A 53 -19.30 10.55 -3.22
C LEU A 53 -20.09 11.33 -4.29
N SER A 54 -20.79 10.69 -5.22
CA SER A 54 -21.66 11.39 -6.19
C SER A 54 -23.05 11.65 -5.63
N GLY A 55 -23.51 10.85 -4.67
CA GLY A 55 -24.89 10.94 -4.18
C GLY A 55 -25.92 10.36 -5.15
N ASP A 56 -25.46 9.80 -6.27
CA ASP A 56 -26.28 9.15 -7.29
C ASP A 56 -26.61 7.70 -6.89
N THR A 57 -27.56 7.09 -7.61
CA THR A 57 -27.81 5.65 -7.52
C THR A 57 -26.76 4.87 -8.32
N ILE A 58 -26.44 3.64 -7.91
CA ILE A 58 -25.47 2.77 -8.60
C ILE A 58 -25.76 2.69 -10.10
N TYR A 59 -27.03 2.70 -10.50
CA TYR A 59 -27.47 2.58 -11.89
C TYR A 59 -27.31 3.86 -12.72
N THR A 60 -27.44 5.05 -12.11
CA THR A 60 -27.32 6.33 -12.84
C THR A 60 -25.87 6.79 -12.99
N THR A 61 -24.99 6.46 -12.04
CA THR A 61 -23.55 6.74 -12.17
C THR A 61 -22.82 5.73 -13.06
N GLN A 62 -23.40 4.54 -13.27
CA GLN A 62 -22.78 3.46 -14.05
C GLN A 62 -23.27 3.41 -15.50
N ASN A 63 -22.80 4.34 -16.33
CA ASN A 63 -22.42 4.01 -17.71
C ASN A 63 -21.11 3.18 -17.76
N PHE A 64 -20.92 2.26 -16.79
CA PHE A 64 -19.68 1.55 -16.46
C PHE A 64 -19.70 0.04 -16.80
N SER A 65 -20.78 -0.48 -17.41
CA SER A 65 -20.96 -1.94 -17.56
C SER A 65 -19.80 -2.61 -18.31
N TRP A 66 -19.20 -1.92 -19.30
CA TRP A 66 -18.09 -2.46 -20.07
C TRP A 66 -16.72 -2.35 -19.37
N PHE A 67 -16.52 -1.40 -18.45
CA PHE A 67 -15.25 -1.23 -17.73
C PHE A 67 -15.14 -2.15 -16.51
N ASN A 68 -16.28 -2.58 -15.95
CA ASN A 68 -16.33 -3.49 -14.81
C ASN A 68 -15.84 -4.91 -15.18
N VAL A 69 -16.11 -5.40 -16.39
CA VAL A 69 -15.70 -6.75 -16.82
C VAL A 69 -14.16 -6.89 -16.88
N PRO A 70 -13.41 -5.99 -17.54
CA PRO A 70 -11.94 -5.97 -17.47
C PRO A 70 -11.41 -5.87 -16.04
N LEU A 71 -12.06 -5.07 -15.17
CA LEU A 71 -11.65 -4.91 -13.78
C LEU A 71 -11.78 -6.22 -13.00
N ILE A 72 -12.93 -6.90 -13.10
CA ILE A 72 -13.14 -8.22 -12.48
C ILE A 72 -12.10 -9.23 -12.98
N LEU A 73 -11.88 -9.28 -14.30
CA LEU A 73 -10.88 -10.17 -14.90
C LEU A 73 -9.48 -9.89 -14.37
N MET A 74 -9.14 -8.62 -14.18
CA MET A 74 -7.85 -8.21 -13.62
C MET A 74 -7.68 -8.65 -12.16
N PHE A 75 -8.67 -8.41 -11.30
CA PHE A 75 -8.65 -8.88 -9.90
C PHE A 75 -8.53 -10.40 -9.82
N LEU A 76 -9.28 -11.13 -10.66
CA LEU A 76 -9.23 -12.59 -10.75
C LEU A 76 -7.86 -13.07 -11.22
N MET A 77 -7.31 -12.48 -12.29
CA MET A 77 -6.00 -12.81 -12.83
C MET A 77 -4.91 -12.65 -11.76
N PHE A 78 -4.89 -11.53 -11.04
CA PHE A 78 -3.91 -11.30 -9.98
C PHE A 78 -4.08 -12.27 -8.81
N TYR A 79 -5.32 -12.63 -8.46
CA TYR A 79 -5.57 -13.64 -7.44
C TYR A 79 -5.05 -15.02 -7.86
N ILE A 80 -5.23 -15.41 -9.12
CA ILE A 80 -4.68 -16.65 -9.67
C ILE A 80 -3.14 -16.63 -9.62
N ILE A 81 -2.51 -15.53 -10.04
CA ILE A 81 -1.05 -15.34 -9.97
C ILE A 81 -0.56 -15.48 -8.51
N TYR A 82 -1.29 -14.90 -7.55
CA TYR A 82 -1.00 -15.02 -6.13
C TYR A 82 -1.09 -16.46 -5.64
N ILE A 83 -2.11 -17.22 -6.05
CA ILE A 83 -2.26 -18.65 -5.70
C ILE A 83 -1.10 -19.46 -6.27
N ILE A 84 -0.80 -19.31 -7.56
CA ILE A 84 0.29 -20.05 -8.24
C ILE A 84 1.63 -19.77 -7.53
N SER A 85 1.92 -18.50 -7.28
CA SER A 85 3.11 -18.07 -6.55
C SER A 85 3.14 -18.64 -5.14
N SER A 86 2.01 -18.63 -4.44
CA SER A 86 1.91 -19.16 -3.08
C SER A 86 2.11 -20.68 -3.01
N ILE A 87 1.62 -21.43 -4.00
CA ILE A 87 1.84 -22.88 -4.09
C ILE A 87 3.32 -23.16 -4.38
N LYS A 88 3.92 -22.42 -5.32
CA LYS A 88 5.34 -22.54 -5.69
C LYS A 88 6.28 -22.33 -4.50
N TYR A 89 5.98 -21.36 -3.64
CA TYR A 89 6.84 -20.98 -2.50
C TYR A 89 6.31 -21.44 -1.13
N ARG A 90 5.37 -22.40 -1.08
CA ARG A 90 4.69 -22.86 0.15
C ARG A 90 5.63 -23.32 1.29
N ASN A 91 6.84 -23.74 0.96
CA ASN A 91 7.80 -24.28 1.92
C ASN A 91 8.72 -23.20 2.54
N ASN A 92 8.71 -21.97 2.03
CA ASN A 92 9.51 -20.86 2.54
C ASN A 92 8.58 -19.77 3.09
N PRO A 93 8.39 -19.68 4.43
CA PRO A 93 7.42 -18.77 5.03
C PRO A 93 7.73 -17.29 4.76
N MET A 94 9.02 -16.94 4.63
CA MET A 94 9.43 -15.56 4.37
C MET A 94 9.02 -15.10 2.97
N ILE A 95 9.41 -15.85 1.94
CA ILE A 95 9.04 -15.56 0.54
C ILE A 95 7.52 -15.50 0.41
N LEU A 96 6.84 -16.41 1.07
CA LEU A 96 5.41 -16.54 1.01
C LEU A 96 4.68 -15.31 1.57
N LYS A 97 5.17 -14.72 2.67
CA LYS A 97 4.63 -13.45 3.18
C LYS A 97 5.01 -12.26 2.33
N TYR A 98 6.22 -12.24 1.78
CA TYR A 98 6.61 -11.20 0.84
C TYR A 98 5.67 -11.15 -0.37
N ILE A 99 5.35 -12.31 -0.95
CA ILE A 99 4.34 -12.44 -2.02
C ILE A 99 2.97 -11.93 -1.58
N THR A 100 2.55 -12.26 -0.36
CA THR A 100 1.30 -11.73 0.21
C THR A 100 1.30 -10.21 0.33
N PHE A 101 2.39 -9.59 0.82
CA PHE A 101 2.51 -8.13 0.88
C PHE A 101 2.47 -7.49 -0.50
N CYS A 102 3.20 -8.05 -1.47
CA CYS A 102 3.15 -7.60 -2.86
C CYS A 102 1.73 -7.67 -3.44
N TYR A 103 1.01 -8.76 -3.17
CA TYR A 103 -0.37 -8.92 -3.63
C TYR A 103 -1.30 -7.88 -2.99
N MET A 104 -1.22 -7.66 -1.67
CA MET A 104 -2.01 -6.62 -0.99
C MET A 104 -1.74 -5.23 -1.57
N LEU A 105 -0.48 -4.85 -1.73
CA LEU A 105 -0.13 -3.54 -2.29
C LEU A 105 -0.69 -3.37 -3.69
N LEU A 106 -0.57 -4.41 -4.53
CA LEU A 106 -1.07 -4.38 -5.90
C LEU A 106 -2.60 -4.18 -5.93
N LEU A 107 -3.36 -4.83 -5.06
CA LEU A 107 -4.82 -4.63 -4.98
C LEU A 107 -5.19 -3.22 -4.53
N ILE A 108 -4.50 -2.68 -3.52
CA ILE A 108 -4.73 -1.32 -3.03
C ILE A 108 -4.37 -0.30 -4.14
N PHE A 109 -3.29 -0.55 -4.87
CA PHE A 109 -2.87 0.30 -5.99
C PHE A 109 -3.88 0.32 -7.14
N ILE A 110 -4.43 -0.84 -7.51
CA ILE A 110 -5.51 -0.93 -8.50
C ILE A 110 -6.74 -0.16 -8.02
N MET A 111 -7.15 -0.38 -6.77
CA MET A 111 -8.31 0.30 -6.18
C MET A 111 -8.11 1.82 -6.20
N GLU A 112 -6.91 2.30 -5.88
CA GLU A 112 -6.58 3.73 -5.92
C GLU A 112 -6.68 4.33 -7.33
N ILE A 113 -6.14 3.64 -8.33
CA ILE A 113 -6.26 4.06 -9.73
C ILE A 113 -7.74 4.15 -10.13
N CYS A 114 -8.52 3.12 -9.80
CA CYS A 114 -9.95 3.10 -10.11
C CYS A 114 -10.68 4.27 -9.45
N LEU A 115 -10.48 4.51 -8.15
CA LEU A 115 -11.13 5.62 -7.44
C LEU A 115 -10.73 6.97 -8.00
N THR A 116 -9.43 7.18 -8.25
CA THR A 116 -8.91 8.43 -8.80
C THR A 116 -9.50 8.70 -10.17
N LEU A 117 -9.53 7.70 -11.05
CA LEU A 117 -10.15 7.81 -12.38
C LEU A 117 -11.65 8.08 -12.29
N SER A 118 -12.38 7.38 -11.41
CA SER A 118 -13.81 7.59 -11.22
C SER A 118 -14.15 8.99 -10.70
N ILE A 119 -13.33 9.57 -9.82
CA ILE A 119 -13.51 10.93 -9.31
C ILE A 119 -13.12 11.96 -10.38
N ALA A 120 -11.97 11.79 -11.04
CA ALA A 120 -11.50 12.70 -12.09
C ALA A 120 -12.43 12.72 -13.32
N SER A 121 -13.06 11.60 -13.65
CA SER A 121 -13.96 11.47 -14.81
C SER A 121 -15.27 12.25 -14.67
N ARG A 122 -15.60 12.77 -13.48
CA ARG A 122 -16.82 13.59 -13.26
C ARG A 122 -16.78 14.94 -13.97
N ARG A 123 -15.61 15.37 -14.46
CA ARG A 123 -15.40 16.64 -15.18
C ARG A 123 -15.98 17.86 -14.45
N ASN A 124 -16.12 17.78 -13.13
CA ASN A 124 -16.54 18.87 -12.26
C ASN A 124 -15.31 19.44 -11.52
N LEU A 125 -15.47 20.62 -10.91
CA LEU A 125 -14.39 21.30 -10.20
C LEU A 125 -13.72 20.40 -9.15
N LEU A 126 -14.52 19.61 -8.42
CA LEU A 126 -14.04 18.68 -7.40
C LEU A 126 -13.16 17.56 -7.97
N GLY A 127 -13.53 16.99 -9.12
CA GLY A 127 -12.72 15.99 -9.81
C GLY A 127 -11.38 16.55 -10.28
N ILE A 128 -11.37 17.79 -10.80
CA ILE A 128 -10.15 18.49 -11.22
C ILE A 128 -9.24 18.77 -10.03
N LEU A 129 -9.81 19.30 -8.93
CA LEU A 129 -9.08 19.55 -7.67
C LEU A 129 -8.47 18.26 -7.11
N SER A 130 -9.25 17.16 -7.11
CA SER A 130 -8.78 15.84 -6.65
C SER A 130 -7.60 15.34 -7.48
N GLY A 131 -7.68 15.45 -8.81
CA GLY A 131 -6.58 15.09 -9.71
C GLY A 131 -5.31 15.92 -9.47
N PHE A 132 -5.46 17.24 -9.28
CA PHE A 132 -4.33 18.12 -9.01
C PHE A 132 -3.66 17.82 -7.66
N LEU A 133 -4.46 17.61 -6.60
CA LEU A 133 -3.98 17.18 -5.29
C LEU A 133 -3.26 15.84 -5.36
N PHE A 134 -3.83 14.86 -6.07
CA PHE A 134 -3.19 13.56 -6.29
C PHE A 134 -1.79 13.70 -6.90
N VAL A 135 -1.66 14.53 -7.96
CA VAL A 135 -0.37 14.80 -8.60
C VAL A 135 0.61 15.50 -7.66
N ILE A 136 0.17 16.49 -6.88
CA ILE A 136 1.00 17.17 -5.88
C ILE A 136 1.54 16.18 -4.85
N VAL A 137 0.67 15.31 -4.31
CA VAL A 137 1.08 14.34 -3.28
C VAL A 137 2.01 13.28 -3.89
N CYS A 138 1.75 12.82 -5.12
CA CYS A 138 2.68 11.96 -5.86
C CYS A 138 4.06 12.59 -5.99
N TYR A 139 4.12 13.84 -6.44
CA TYR A 139 5.37 14.59 -6.57
C TYR A 139 6.07 14.73 -5.20
N TYR A 140 5.33 15.10 -4.15
CA TYR A 140 5.85 15.23 -2.80
C TYR A 140 6.46 13.93 -2.29
N LEU A 141 5.77 12.80 -2.45
CA LEU A 141 6.25 11.49 -2.02
C LEU A 141 7.46 11.04 -2.85
N MET A 142 7.40 11.19 -4.17
CA MET A 142 8.51 10.84 -5.07
C MET A 142 9.79 11.62 -4.75
N ARG A 143 9.68 12.85 -4.28
CA ARG A 143 10.82 13.66 -3.86
C ARG A 143 11.26 13.37 -2.42
N THR A 144 10.32 13.29 -1.49
CA THR A 144 10.60 13.23 -0.05
C THR A 144 11.05 11.86 0.41
N VAL A 145 10.41 10.79 -0.10
CA VAL A 145 10.67 9.42 0.35
C VAL A 145 12.11 9.01 0.07
N PRO A 146 12.64 9.15 -1.17
CA PRO A 146 14.02 8.76 -1.43
C PRO A 146 15.04 9.63 -0.70
N ARG A 147 14.74 10.93 -0.51
CA ARG A 147 15.61 11.84 0.25
C ARG A 147 15.74 11.38 1.70
N LYS A 148 14.62 11.10 2.37
CA LYS A 148 14.63 10.62 3.76
C LYS A 148 15.30 9.26 3.92
N ILE A 149 15.08 8.36 2.96
CA ILE A 149 15.77 7.06 2.89
C ILE A 149 17.28 7.29 2.84
N ARG A 150 17.74 8.21 1.98
CA ARG A 150 19.16 8.54 1.85
C ARG A 150 19.74 9.17 3.12
N GLU A 151 19.05 10.15 3.71
CA GLU A 151 19.45 10.79 4.97
C GLU A 151 19.59 9.76 6.10
N SER A 152 18.67 8.79 6.20
CA SER A 152 18.72 7.74 7.23
C SER A 152 19.93 6.82 7.04
N ILE A 153 20.30 6.51 5.79
CA ILE A 153 21.50 5.71 5.49
C ILE A 153 22.78 6.49 5.83
N GLU A 154 22.87 7.74 5.37
CA GLU A 154 24.04 8.59 5.58
C GLU A 154 24.31 8.80 7.08
N ASN A 155 23.25 9.00 7.87
CA ASN A 155 23.34 9.19 9.32
C ASN A 155 23.40 7.87 10.10
N ARG A 156 23.23 6.71 9.45
CA ARG A 156 23.11 5.37 10.08
C ARG A 156 22.03 5.29 11.15
N GLU A 157 20.93 6.01 10.94
CA GLU A 157 19.78 6.03 11.83
C GLU A 157 18.67 5.11 11.32
N PRO A 158 17.84 4.52 12.21
CA PRO A 158 16.72 3.71 11.79
C PRO A 158 15.73 4.57 10.99
N PHE A 159 15.40 4.14 9.78
CA PHE A 159 14.45 4.82 8.92
C PHE A 159 13.07 4.83 9.57
N VAL A 160 12.64 6.03 9.98
CA VAL A 160 11.30 6.29 10.49
C VAL A 160 10.39 6.57 9.29
N PRO A 161 9.40 5.69 9.00
CA PRO A 161 8.48 5.93 7.90
C PRO A 161 7.70 7.22 8.14
N LEU A 162 7.33 7.91 7.05
CA LEU A 162 6.55 9.15 7.14
C LEU A 162 5.25 8.94 7.93
N SER A 163 4.70 7.73 8.03
CA SER A 163 3.51 7.42 8.83
C SER A 163 3.66 7.73 10.32
N ALA A 164 4.82 7.50 10.91
CA ALA A 164 5.07 7.84 12.31
C ALA A 164 5.16 9.36 12.51
N LEU A 165 5.62 10.09 11.49
CA LEU A 165 5.59 11.56 11.44
C LEU A 165 4.23 12.12 11.00
N PHE A 166 3.38 11.28 10.41
CA PHE A 166 2.08 11.65 9.86
C PHE A 166 1.06 11.84 10.98
N THR A 167 1.14 11.08 12.06
CA THR A 167 0.19 11.18 13.18
C THR A 167 0.19 12.58 13.82
N GLU A 168 1.36 13.18 13.98
CA GLU A 168 1.52 14.53 14.54
C GLU A 168 1.19 15.62 13.51
N LYS A 169 1.74 15.49 12.28
CA LYS A 169 1.56 16.49 11.22
C LYS A 169 0.17 16.50 10.58
N VAL A 170 -0.57 15.40 10.63
CA VAL A 170 -1.97 15.35 10.18
C VAL A 170 -2.89 16.05 11.17
N SER A 171 -2.62 15.95 12.47
CA SER A 171 -3.34 16.75 13.47
C SER A 171 -3.15 18.24 13.19
N ASP A 172 -1.91 18.69 13.04
CA ASP A 172 -1.60 20.08 12.71
C ASP A 172 -2.15 20.49 11.33
N GLY A 173 -2.09 19.59 10.35
CA GLY A 173 -2.64 19.80 9.01
C GLY A 173 -4.17 19.89 9.00
N LEU A 174 -4.88 19.06 9.78
CA LEU A 174 -6.34 19.12 9.94
C LEU A 174 -6.74 20.39 10.68
N ILE A 175 -6.01 20.78 11.71
CA ILE A 175 -6.22 22.04 12.44
C ILE A 175 -5.95 23.22 11.50
N PHE A 176 -4.93 23.15 10.65
CA PHE A 176 -4.62 24.18 9.65
C PHE A 176 -5.69 24.27 8.56
N ILE A 177 -6.10 23.15 7.96
CA ILE A 177 -7.14 23.14 6.91
C ILE A 177 -8.50 23.57 7.50
N GLY A 178 -8.81 23.12 8.73
CA GLY A 178 -9.99 23.55 9.47
C GLY A 178 -9.95 25.02 9.89
N GLY A 179 -8.78 25.55 10.25
CA GLY A 179 -8.59 26.90 10.79
C GLY A 179 -8.30 27.99 9.74
N THR A 180 -7.79 27.64 8.56
CA THR A 180 -7.50 28.59 7.46
C THR A 180 -8.73 28.98 6.65
N GLY A 181 -9.89 28.41 6.96
CA GLY A 181 -11.13 28.69 6.24
C GLY A 181 -11.21 28.02 4.88
N ILE A 182 -10.30 27.12 4.51
CA ILE A 182 -10.39 26.34 3.26
C ILE A 182 -11.63 25.43 3.29
N THR A 183 -11.88 24.76 4.42
CA THR A 183 -13.10 23.98 4.64
C THR A 183 -14.34 24.87 4.58
N ALA A 184 -14.30 26.06 5.18
CA ALA A 184 -15.38 27.02 5.14
C ALA A 184 -15.61 27.59 3.73
N PHE A 185 -14.56 27.86 2.97
CA PHE A 185 -14.61 28.33 1.58
C PHE A 185 -15.21 27.28 0.67
N LEU A 186 -14.75 26.02 0.75
CA LEU A 186 -15.35 24.91 0.00
C LEU A 186 -16.83 24.71 0.38
N ALA A 187 -17.16 24.81 1.67
CA ALA A 187 -18.52 24.68 2.15
C ALA A 187 -19.45 25.81 1.67
N LEU A 188 -18.99 27.06 1.76
CA LEU A 188 -19.73 28.24 1.33
C LEU A 188 -19.85 28.31 -0.19
N PHE A 189 -18.79 27.96 -0.92
CA PHE A 189 -18.80 27.90 -2.39
C PHE A 189 -19.79 26.83 -2.87
N ASP A 190 -19.77 25.63 -2.29
CA ASP A 190 -20.72 24.57 -2.63
C ASP A 190 -22.17 24.99 -2.30
N ARG A 191 -22.41 25.57 -1.11
CA ARG A 191 -23.74 26.12 -0.75
C ARG A 191 -24.19 27.26 -1.67
N SER A 192 -23.27 28.08 -2.17
CA SER A 192 -23.61 29.16 -3.12
C SER A 192 -24.18 28.62 -4.44
N THR A 193 -23.93 27.36 -4.75
CA THR A 193 -24.52 26.65 -5.90
C THR A 193 -25.85 25.95 -5.59
N GLY A 194 -26.37 26.11 -4.36
CA GLY A 194 -27.66 25.55 -3.93
C GLY A 194 -27.59 24.13 -3.36
N SER A 195 -26.42 23.68 -2.90
CA SER A 195 -26.24 22.32 -2.38
C SER A 195 -26.72 22.15 -0.94
N ASP A 196 -27.25 20.96 -0.64
CA ASP A 196 -27.61 20.53 0.72
C ASP A 196 -26.36 20.18 1.55
N THR A 197 -26.53 20.01 2.86
CA THR A 197 -25.46 19.66 3.82
C THR A 197 -24.64 18.43 3.40
N ARG A 198 -25.26 17.47 2.72
CA ARG A 198 -24.57 16.28 2.16
C ARG A 198 -23.66 16.64 0.98
N GLY A 199 -24.09 17.54 0.11
CA GLY A 199 -23.27 18.08 -0.98
C GLY A 199 -22.04 18.78 -0.42
N THR A 200 -22.23 19.60 0.63
CA THR A 200 -21.15 20.32 1.31
C THR A 200 -20.09 19.39 1.89
N ILE A 201 -20.50 18.29 2.55
CA ILE A 201 -19.57 17.28 3.07
C ILE A 201 -18.80 16.60 1.93
N ASN A 202 -19.49 16.23 0.85
CA ASN A 202 -18.85 15.63 -0.32
C ASN A 202 -17.85 16.57 -0.98
N ALA A 203 -18.14 17.88 -1.05
CA ALA A 203 -17.24 18.90 -1.60
C ALA A 203 -15.94 19.04 -0.78
N ILE A 204 -16.02 18.87 0.54
CA ILE A 204 -14.84 18.88 1.42
C ILE A 204 -14.04 17.58 1.28
N VAL A 205 -14.69 16.41 1.29
CA VAL A 205 -14.01 15.11 1.40
C VAL A 205 -13.44 14.63 0.07
N THR A 206 -14.20 14.75 -1.02
CA THR A 206 -13.87 14.17 -2.34
C THR A 206 -12.47 14.55 -2.84
N PRO A 207 -12.01 15.81 -2.74
CA PRO A 207 -10.68 16.20 -3.21
C PRO A 207 -9.52 15.46 -2.52
N PHE A 208 -9.70 15.04 -1.27
CA PHE A 208 -8.62 14.43 -0.47
C PHE A 208 -8.62 12.89 -0.51
N VAL A 209 -9.67 12.24 -1.00
CA VAL A 209 -9.79 10.76 -0.96
C VAL A 209 -8.59 10.08 -1.64
N PRO A 210 -8.19 10.44 -2.88
CA PRO A 210 -7.00 9.83 -3.48
C PRO A 210 -5.71 10.13 -2.71
N ALA A 211 -5.54 11.37 -2.23
CA ALA A 211 -4.35 11.74 -1.47
C ALA A 211 -4.15 10.88 -0.20
N ILE A 212 -5.24 10.57 0.52
CA ILE A 212 -5.22 9.73 1.72
C ILE A 212 -4.82 8.29 1.39
N LEU A 213 -5.42 7.74 0.34
CA LEU A 213 -5.16 6.36 -0.08
C LEU A 213 -3.76 6.17 -0.69
N LEU A 214 -3.26 7.17 -1.43
CA LEU A 214 -1.89 7.22 -1.89
C LEU A 214 -0.89 7.17 -0.72
N PHE A 215 -1.22 7.81 0.41
CA PHE A 215 -0.40 7.69 1.62
C PHE A 215 -0.42 6.27 2.20
N ALA A 216 -1.57 5.58 2.17
CA ALA A 216 -1.63 4.17 2.57
C ALA A 216 -0.73 3.29 1.67
N ILE A 217 -0.77 3.49 0.35
CA ILE A 217 0.11 2.80 -0.63
C ILE A 217 1.57 3.05 -0.29
N TYR A 218 1.93 4.28 0.06
CA TYR A 218 3.29 4.60 0.49
C TYR A 218 3.73 3.78 1.70
N VAL A 219 2.90 3.68 2.74
CA VAL A 219 3.23 2.92 3.96
C VAL A 219 3.50 1.45 3.62
N PHE A 220 2.61 0.83 2.84
CA PHE A 220 2.79 -0.55 2.40
C PHE A 220 4.02 -0.73 1.48
N SER A 221 4.36 0.27 0.67
CA SER A 221 5.53 0.23 -0.21
C SER A 221 6.85 0.20 0.57
N ILE A 222 6.92 0.87 1.73
CA ILE A 222 8.10 0.80 2.62
C ILE A 222 8.30 -0.63 3.15
N ASP A 223 7.23 -1.31 3.55
CA ASP A 223 7.34 -2.69 4.04
C ASP A 223 7.77 -3.66 2.92
N ILE A 224 7.40 -3.40 1.67
CA ILE A 224 7.96 -4.14 0.52
C ILE A 224 9.45 -3.86 0.36
N LEU A 225 9.89 -2.60 0.46
CA LEU A 225 11.31 -2.28 0.37
C LEU A 225 12.13 -3.00 1.44
N ARG A 226 11.63 -3.03 2.68
CA ARG A 226 12.21 -3.80 3.79
C ARG A 226 12.26 -5.29 3.48
N GLY A 227 11.17 -5.85 2.99
CA GLY A 227 11.09 -7.26 2.58
C GLY A 227 12.04 -7.61 1.43
N TYR A 228 12.23 -6.71 0.47
CA TYR A 228 13.18 -6.86 -0.63
C TYR A 228 14.62 -6.99 -0.12
N TYR A 229 15.05 -6.09 0.77
CA TYR A 229 16.40 -6.14 1.33
C TYR A 229 16.62 -7.32 2.26
N LEU A 230 15.62 -7.68 3.05
CA LEU A 230 15.63 -8.90 3.87
C LEU A 230 15.82 -10.15 3.00
N PHE A 231 15.20 -10.20 1.81
CA PHE A 231 15.37 -11.30 0.87
C PHE A 231 16.74 -11.26 0.17
N LYS A 232 17.17 -10.08 -0.30
CA LYS A 232 18.45 -9.89 -1.01
C LYS A 232 19.64 -10.30 -0.15
N TYR A 233 19.63 -9.96 1.13
CA TYR A 233 20.72 -10.24 2.09
C TYR A 233 20.33 -11.31 3.13
N SER A 234 19.46 -12.25 2.74
CA SER A 234 18.82 -13.20 3.66
C SER A 234 19.79 -14.00 4.53
N GLU A 235 20.89 -14.53 3.98
CA GLU A 235 21.89 -15.28 4.75
C GLU A 235 22.70 -14.39 5.71
N GLN A 236 22.99 -13.15 5.32
CA GLN A 236 23.73 -12.21 6.15
C GLN A 236 22.88 -11.79 7.36
N TYR A 237 21.60 -11.46 7.12
CA TYR A 237 20.64 -11.20 8.19
C TYR A 237 20.43 -12.40 9.10
N ARG A 238 20.28 -13.61 8.54
CA ARG A 238 20.17 -14.84 9.34
C ARG A 238 21.35 -14.99 10.31
N LYS A 239 22.57 -14.80 9.82
CA LYS A 239 23.80 -14.87 10.64
C LYS A 239 23.88 -13.74 11.66
N GLN A 240 23.58 -12.51 11.27
CA GLN A 240 23.58 -11.34 12.14
C GLN A 240 22.65 -11.51 13.35
N PHE A 241 21.44 -12.02 13.12
CA PHE A 241 20.45 -12.25 14.17
C PHE A 241 20.55 -13.64 14.84
N GLY A 242 21.58 -14.44 14.51
CA GLY A 242 21.84 -15.72 15.18
C GLY A 242 20.84 -16.84 14.90
N TYR A 243 20.05 -16.77 13.83
CA TYR A 243 19.04 -17.80 13.55
C TYR A 243 19.62 -19.04 12.86
N THR A 244 19.08 -20.21 13.21
CA THR A 244 19.40 -21.46 12.50
C THR A 244 18.80 -21.45 11.09
N VAL A 245 19.39 -22.22 10.18
CA VAL A 245 18.84 -22.40 8.80
C VAL A 245 17.42 -22.95 8.85
N LYS A 246 17.15 -23.84 9.81
CA LYS A 246 15.84 -24.42 10.08
C LYS A 246 14.80 -23.36 10.44
N ASP A 247 15.14 -22.47 11.37
CA ASP A 247 14.20 -21.45 11.89
C ASP A 247 13.97 -20.32 10.90
N TRP A 248 14.95 -20.05 10.03
CA TRP A 248 14.90 -18.96 9.07
C TRP A 248 14.16 -19.33 7.78
N TYR A 249 14.53 -20.45 7.16
CA TYR A 249 13.95 -20.89 5.89
C TYR A 249 12.81 -21.90 6.06
N GLY A 250 12.76 -22.60 7.21
CA GLY A 250 11.82 -23.67 7.49
C GLY A 250 12.38 -25.06 7.18
N GLU A 251 11.88 -26.06 7.90
CA GLU A 251 12.29 -27.48 7.81
C GLU A 251 12.14 -28.10 6.41
N LYS A 252 11.19 -27.61 5.61
CA LYS A 252 10.89 -28.16 4.27
C LYS A 252 11.55 -27.35 3.15
N SER A 253 12.37 -26.35 3.49
CA SER A 253 13.04 -25.47 2.53
C SER A 253 14.15 -26.19 1.76
N LYS A 254 14.53 -25.62 0.60
CA LYS A 254 15.64 -26.17 -0.19
C LYS A 254 16.97 -25.94 0.52
N GLU A 255 17.09 -24.80 1.19
CA GLU A 255 18.24 -24.32 1.95
C GLU A 255 18.55 -25.27 3.11
N TYR A 256 17.53 -25.64 3.90
CA TYR A 256 17.69 -26.59 5.00
C TYR A 256 18.08 -28.01 4.52
N LYS A 257 17.47 -28.50 3.44
CA LYS A 257 17.83 -29.80 2.85
C LYS A 257 19.29 -29.83 2.37
N LYS A 258 19.78 -28.74 1.77
CA LYS A 258 21.18 -28.62 1.36
C LYS A 258 22.15 -28.67 2.54
N THR A 259 21.80 -28.05 3.67
CA THR A 259 22.63 -28.17 4.88
C THR A 259 22.64 -29.59 5.42
N GLN A 260 21.51 -30.30 5.44
CA GLN A 260 21.50 -31.69 5.93
C GLN A 260 22.38 -32.60 5.07
N ASN A 261 22.30 -32.48 3.74
CA ASN A 261 23.11 -33.30 2.83
C ASN A 261 24.62 -33.08 3.01
N LYS A 262 25.05 -31.87 3.38
CA LYS A 262 26.46 -31.55 3.66
C LYS A 262 27.00 -32.15 4.97
N PHE A 263 26.13 -32.57 5.90
CA PHE A 263 26.54 -33.23 7.14
C PHE A 263 26.51 -34.77 7.03
N THR A 264 26.01 -35.29 5.91
CA THR A 264 25.93 -36.74 5.61
C THR A 264 26.98 -37.22 4.59
N GLU A 265 27.76 -36.30 4.02
CA GLU A 265 28.98 -36.56 3.24
C GLU A 265 30.21 -36.32 4.12
#